data_AF-A0A2V9CV61-F1
#
_entry.id   AF-A0A2V9CV61-F1
#
_cell.length_a   1.000
_cell.length_b   1.000
_cell.length_c   1.000
_cell.angle_alpha   90.00
_cell.angle_beta   90.00
_cell.angle_gamma   90.00
#
_symmetry.space_group_name_H-M   'P 1'
#
loop_
_entity.id
_entity.type
_entity.pdbx_description
1 polymer ?
#
loop_
_entity_poly.entity_id
_entity_poly.type
_entity_poly.pdbx_seq_one_letter_code
_entity_poly.pdbx_strand_id
1 'polypeptide(L)' 'MKHKSKTALTKLTGIRTSPEQWERLEQIGAKLDRPVSWLIRKAIDEFIERNEDK' A
#
# COMPACT_ATOMS: atom_id res chain seq x y z
N MET A 1 6.83 -28.53 17.91
CA MET A 1 5.69 -27.68 17.50
C MET A 1 6.10 -26.95 16.22
N LYS A 2 5.47 -27.24 15.07
CA LYS A 2 5.82 -26.60 13.78
C LYS A 2 5.04 -25.30 13.66
N HIS A 3 5.71 -24.15 13.76
CA HIS A 3 5.13 -22.86 13.41
C HIS A 3 4.82 -22.85 11.91
N LYS A 4 3.55 -23.03 11.53
CA LYS A 4 3.10 -22.75 10.17
C LYS A 4 3.08 -21.23 10.01
N SER A 5 4.14 -20.67 9.44
CA SER A 5 4.12 -19.29 8.96
C SER A 5 3.06 -19.21 7.87
N LYS A 6 1.91 -18.62 8.19
CA LYS A 6 0.80 -18.42 7.26
C LYS A 6 1.25 -17.29 6.34
N THR A 7 1.98 -17.60 5.28
CA THR A 7 2.32 -16.62 4.24
C THR A 7 0.99 -16.19 3.62
N ALA A 8 0.43 -15.07 4.08
CA ALA A 8 -0.80 -14.53 3.53
C ALA A 8 -0.52 -14.24 2.05
N LEU A 9 -1.22 -14.94 1.16
CA LEU A 9 -1.07 -14.75 -0.27
C LEU A 9 -1.43 -13.30 -0.61
N THR A 10 -0.45 -12.55 -1.09
CA THR A 10 -0.68 -11.18 -1.57
C THR A 10 -1.42 -11.24 -2.89
N LYS A 11 -2.66 -10.74 -2.94
CA LYS A 11 -3.43 -10.64 -4.18
C LYS A 11 -2.90 -9.49 -5.04
N LEU A 12 -2.45 -9.79 -6.25
CA LEU A 12 -2.13 -8.75 -7.23
C LEU A 12 -3.42 -8.14 -7.77
N THR A 13 -3.57 -6.82 -7.65
CA THR A 13 -4.74 -6.08 -8.14
C THR A 13 -4.26 -4.88 -8.95
N GLY A 14 -4.75 -4.75 -10.18
CA GLY A 14 -4.50 -3.55 -10.98
C GLY A 14 -5.40 -2.40 -10.51
N ILE A 15 -4.82 -1.22 -10.27
CA ILE A 15 -5.53 -0.01 -9.87
C ILE A 15 -5.39 1.00 -11.01
N ARG A 16 -6.50 1.65 -11.38
CA ARG A 16 -6.46 2.78 -12.31
C ARG A 16 -6.25 4.07 -11.50
N THR A 17 -5.24 4.84 -11.86
CA THR A 17 -4.89 6.12 -11.23
C THR A 17 -4.56 7.14 -12.31
N SER A 18 -4.63 8.43 -12.00
CA SER A 18 -4.15 9.44 -12.95
C SER A 18 -2.62 9.38 -13.06
N PRO A 19 -2.03 9.75 -14.22
CA PRO A 19 -0.57 9.81 -14.37
C PRO A 19 0.09 10.69 -13.30
N GLU A 20 -0.52 11.82 -12.97
CA GLU A 20 -0.06 12.77 -11.95
C GLU A 20 0.00 12.16 -10.55
N GLN A 21 -1.00 11.34 -10.18
CA GLN A 21 -1.00 10.63 -8.90
C GLN A 21 0.11 9.59 -8.86
N TRP A 22 0.34 8.88 -9.96
CA TRP A 22 1.39 7.88 -10.06
C TRP A 22 2.79 8.52 -9.92
N GLU A 23 3.07 9.59 -10.65
CA GLU A 23 4.30 10.36 -10.53
C GLU A 23 4.52 10.85 -9.10
N ARG A 24 3.46 11.32 -8.44
CA ARG A 24 3.54 11.78 -7.05
C ARG A 24 3.92 10.63 -6.10
N LEU A 25 3.35 9.44 -6.29
CA LEU A 25 3.70 8.26 -5.50
C LEU A 25 5.16 7.84 -5.71
N GLU A 26 5.65 7.87 -6.95
CA GLU A 26 7.06 7.56 -7.25
C GLU A 26 8.02 8.55 -6.59
N GLN A 27 7.72 9.85 -6.67
CA GLN A 27 8.52 10.88 -5.99
C GLN A 27 8.57 10.69 -4.48
N ILE A 28 7.43 10.35 -3.85
CA ILE A 28 7.36 10.08 -2.41
C ILE A 28 8.15 8.80 -2.08
N GLY A 29 7.99 7.75 -2.89
CA GLY A 29 8.67 6.48 -2.70
C GLY A 29 10.18 6.62 -2.75
N ALA A 30 10.69 7.37 -3.73
CA ALA A 30 12.10 7.69 -3.86
C ALA A 30 12.65 8.44 -2.64
N LYS A 31 11.91 9.42 -2.11
CA LYS A 31 12.32 10.18 -0.91
C LYS A 31 12.35 9.34 0.36
N LEU A 32 11.50 8.32 0.45
CA LEU A 32 11.35 7.47 1.64
C LEU A 32 12.11 6.14 1.55
N ASP A 33 12.77 5.86 0.42
CA ASP A 33 13.35 4.55 0.10
C ASP A 33 12.31 3.41 0.27
N ARG A 34 11.14 3.60 -0.37
CA ARG A 34 10.00 2.68 -0.31
C ARG A 34 9.37 2.48 -1.69
N PRO A 35 8.90 1.26 -2.00
CA PRO A 35 8.18 1.00 -3.24
C PRO A 35 6.78 1.61 -3.20
N VAL A 36 6.24 1.97 -4.36
CA VAL A 36 4.89 2.54 -4.51
C VAL A 36 3.80 1.65 -3.89
N SER A 37 3.94 0.32 -4.01
CA SER A 37 3.01 -0.64 -3.39
C SER A 37 2.94 -0.51 -1.86
N TRP A 38 4.06 -0.18 -1.20
CA TRP A 38 4.10 0.06 0.24
C TRP A 38 3.33 1.34 0.59
N LEU A 39 3.50 2.41 -0.18
CA LEU A 39 2.78 3.67 0.02
C LEU A 39 1.28 3.52 -0.16
N ILE A 40 0.84 2.82 -1.22
CA ILE A 40 -0.57 2.55 -1.48
C ILE A 40 -1.17 1.78 -0.30
N ARG A 41 -0.49 0.72 0.18
CA ARG A 41 -0.95 -0.04 1.34
C ARG A 41 -1.09 0.85 2.57
N LYS A 42 -0.08 1.66 2.88
CA LYS A 42 -0.12 2.55 4.04
C LYS A 42 -1.29 3.55 3.93
N ALA A 43 -1.49 4.13 2.75
CA ALA A 43 -2.57 5.07 2.52
C ALA A 43 -3.95 4.43 2.72
N ILE A 44 -4.13 3.18 2.29
CA ILE A 44 -5.35 2.40 2.54
C ILE A 44 -5.54 2.18 4.04
N ASP A 45 -4.51 1.68 4.73
CA ASP A 45 -4.57 1.40 6.17
C ASP A 45 -4.93 2.67 6.96
N GLU A 46 -4.31 3.83 6.66
CA GLU A 46 -4.66 5.11 7.30
C GLU A 46 -6.08 5.58 7.00
N PHE A 47 -6.54 5.39 5.77
CA PHE A 47 -7.87 5.80 5.39
C PHE A 47 -8.91 4.99 6.15
N ILE A 48 -8.72 3.67 6.26
CA ILE A 48 -9.60 2.78 7.01
C ILE A 48 -9.59 3.17 8.50
N GLU A 49 -8.41 3.26 9.12
CA GLU A 49 -8.26 3.65 10.54
C GLU A 49 -8.96 4.98 10.87
N ARG A 50 -8.92 5.96 9.96
CA ARG A 50 -9.55 7.28 10.18
C ARG A 50 -11.06 7.31 9.94
N ASN A 51 -11.64 6.31 9.27
CA ASN A 51 -13.03 6.33 8.84
C ASN A 51 -13.88 5.17 9.38
N GLU A 52 -13.30 4.09 9.89
CA GLU A 52 -14.07 2.99 10.50
C GLU A 52 -14.69 3.36 11.87
N ASP A 53 -14.19 4.39 12.55
CA ASP A 53 -14.75 4.90 13.82
C ASP A 53 -15.90 5.94 13.63
N LYS A 54 -16.50 6.02 12.42
CA LYS A 54 -17.64 6.91 12.11
C LYS A 54 -18.84 6.13 11.62
#